data_AF-A0A815THS4-F1
#
_entry.id   AF-A0A815THS4-F1
#
_cell.length_a   1.000
_cell.length_b   1.000
_cell.length_c   1.000
_cell.angle_alpha   90.00
_cell.angle_beta   90.00
_cell.angle_gamma   90.00
#
_symmetry.space_group_name_H-M   'P 1'
#
loop_
_entity.id
_entity.type
_entity.pdbx_description
1 polymer ?
#
loop_
_entity_poly.entity_id
_entity_poly.type
_entity_poly.pdbx_seq_one_letter_code
_entity_poly.pdbx_strand_id
1 'polypeptide(L)'
;MLLTTITTDDNQNFVNKLFDTDEMLTYIRQLTQLINELNYSKLQDKQWSYYYNLGVNEGIWNGRVSKSMALINSMCYSYGRSKILIEQRHKNFMKKLQQLQINIDEHIKQISLSTADMNNLMNIINDFLHTDQYELRMELERRRAMLKFDARDHQLVHTFYNLKTRQTEIHSAKTIWKAVQDEQALRYEIALLKTWLSSSKSSSSSLTLCTFQDLALTKINDIFTHLIFDKQLSSTATNHQTKSIDQFMEDIIMKTISTAETIAENYVQKVNNEKQKLSNNQEKFKKPPTVDSVKIAIENRQLNMVERAQYNIEQILKTIFQENIITKT
;
A
#
# COMPACT_ATOMS: atom_id res chain seq x y z
N MET A 1 7.20 12.71 23.40
CA MET A 1 7.73 12.58 22.02
C MET A 1 8.17 13.92 21.43
N LEU A 2 7.40 15.02 21.52
CA LEU A 2 7.90 16.36 21.12
C LEU A 2 9.17 16.80 21.91
N LEU A 3 9.29 16.36 23.16
CA LEU A 3 10.46 16.62 24.03
C LEU A 3 11.76 15.94 23.60
N THR A 4 11.70 14.79 22.89
CA THR A 4 12.90 14.00 22.57
C THR A 4 13.62 14.48 21.31
N THR A 5 12.95 15.24 20.45
CA THR A 5 13.53 15.76 19.20
C THR A 5 14.31 17.07 19.39
N ILE A 6 14.26 17.69 20.57
CA ILE A 6 14.70 19.09 20.78
C ILE A 6 15.90 19.24 21.75
N THR A 7 16.58 18.16 22.12
CA THR A 7 17.77 18.24 23.01
C THR A 7 19.06 18.45 22.22
N THR A 8 19.25 19.67 21.71
CA THR A 8 20.58 20.27 21.52
C THR A 8 20.65 21.51 22.42
N ASP A 9 21.77 21.73 23.12
CA ASP A 9 21.91 22.74 24.18
C ASP A 9 21.46 24.16 23.77
N ASP A 10 21.56 24.51 22.48
CA ASP A 10 21.20 25.84 21.96
C ASP A 10 19.68 26.13 21.93
N ASN A 11 18.82 25.10 21.96
CA ASN A 11 17.36 25.27 21.88
C ASN A 11 16.63 25.13 23.22
N GLN A 12 17.34 24.80 24.30
CA GLN A 12 16.72 24.45 25.58
C GLN A 12 15.98 25.63 26.23
N ASN A 13 16.52 26.84 26.12
CA ASN A 13 15.85 28.05 26.62
C ASN A 13 14.61 28.44 25.81
N PHE A 14 14.60 28.18 24.51
CA PHE A 14 13.44 28.41 23.66
C PHE A 14 12.33 27.39 23.95
N VAL A 15 12.70 26.12 24.09
CA VAL A 15 11.77 25.03 24.47
C VAL A 15 11.13 25.31 25.82
N ASN A 16 11.92 25.70 26.82
CA ASN A 16 11.37 26.01 28.14
C ASN A 16 10.32 27.14 28.08
N LYS A 17 10.53 28.16 27.23
CA LYS A 17 9.52 29.22 27.00
C LYS A 17 8.26 28.72 26.31
N LEU A 18 8.36 27.71 25.43
CA LEU A 18 7.20 27.13 24.74
C LEU A 18 6.29 26.32 25.69
N PHE A 19 6.85 25.79 26.77
CA PHE A 19 6.15 24.94 27.75
C PHE A 19 5.87 25.66 29.08
N ASP A 20 6.08 26.98 29.13
CA ASP A 20 6.04 27.77 30.38
C ASP A 20 4.61 27.99 30.90
N THR A 21 3.61 28.01 30.00
CA THR A 21 2.20 28.22 30.38
C THR A 21 1.23 27.29 29.66
N ASP A 22 0.10 27.01 30.28
CA ASP A 22 -1.00 26.22 29.69
C ASP A 22 -1.58 26.90 28.42
N GLU A 23 -1.53 28.23 28.37
CA GLU A 23 -1.96 29.02 27.20
C GLU A 23 -1.02 28.80 26.01
N MET A 24 0.30 28.88 26.22
CA MET A 24 1.32 28.58 25.21
C MET A 24 1.18 27.14 24.70
N LEU A 25 0.95 26.19 25.62
CA LEU A 25 0.72 24.80 25.29
C LEU A 25 -0.52 24.59 24.41
N THR A 26 -1.63 25.24 24.77
CA THR A 26 -2.88 25.18 24.00
C THR A 26 -2.69 25.80 22.62
N TYR A 27 -2.02 26.93 22.56
CA TYR A 27 -1.66 27.62 21.32
C TYR A 27 -0.84 26.72 20.38
N ILE A 28 0.24 26.12 20.88
CA ILE A 28 1.12 25.23 20.09
C ILE A 28 0.36 24.00 19.62
N ARG A 29 -0.51 23.41 20.46
CA ARG A 29 -1.34 22.26 20.08
C ARG A 29 -2.29 22.61 18.93
N GLN A 30 -2.98 23.74 19.02
CA GLN A 30 -3.89 24.21 17.97
C GLN A 30 -3.14 24.52 16.67
N LEU A 31 -1.99 25.20 16.76
CA LEU A 31 -1.14 25.47 15.60
C LEU A 31 -0.65 24.16 14.94
N THR A 32 -0.20 23.20 15.75
CA THR A 32 0.22 21.87 15.28
C THR A 32 -0.91 21.16 14.57
N GLN A 33 -2.13 21.21 15.12
CA GLN A 33 -3.30 20.62 14.48
C GLN A 33 -3.61 21.28 13.13
N LEU A 34 -3.61 22.61 13.05
CA LEU A 34 -3.85 23.34 11.80
C LEU A 34 -2.81 22.99 10.72
N ILE A 35 -1.52 22.91 11.09
CA ILE A 35 -0.45 22.53 10.17
C ILE A 35 -0.59 21.07 9.75
N ASN A 36 -0.96 20.17 10.66
CA ASN A 36 -1.24 18.77 10.37
C ASN A 36 -2.37 18.62 9.34
N GLU A 37 -3.49 19.33 9.57
CA GLU A 37 -4.63 19.37 8.65
C GLU A 37 -4.28 19.96 7.28
N LEU A 38 -3.44 20.99 7.26
CA LEU A 38 -2.91 21.57 6.01
C LEU A 38 -2.06 20.54 5.26
N ASN A 39 -1.11 19.89 5.93
CA ASN A 39 -0.24 18.88 5.34
C ASN A 39 -1.04 17.70 4.79
N TYR A 40 -2.03 17.20 5.55
CA TYR A 40 -2.94 16.17 5.09
C TYR A 40 -3.74 16.60 3.85
N SER A 41 -4.28 17.83 3.86
CA SER A 41 -5.03 18.38 2.73
C SER A 41 -4.14 18.54 1.48
N LYS A 42 -2.86 18.94 1.64
CA LYS A 42 -1.88 19.00 0.55
C LYS A 42 -1.58 17.62 -0.03
N LEU A 43 -1.48 16.60 0.82
CA LEU A 43 -1.28 15.21 0.38
C LEU A 43 -2.47 14.68 -0.43
N GLN A 44 -3.69 14.97 0.05
CA GLN A 44 -4.93 14.64 -0.67
C GLN A 44 -5.00 15.38 -2.01
N ASP A 45 -4.72 16.68 -2.02
CA ASP A 45 -4.69 17.47 -3.26
C ASP A 45 -3.73 16.88 -4.30
N LYS A 46 -2.48 16.61 -3.90
CA LYS A 46 -1.50 15.93 -4.76
C LYS A 46 -2.01 14.59 -5.30
N GLN A 47 -2.73 13.81 -4.48
CA GLN A 47 -3.32 12.53 -4.92
C GLN A 47 -4.40 12.72 -6.00
N TRP A 48 -5.30 13.68 -5.81
CA TRP A 48 -6.39 13.95 -6.75
C TRP A 48 -5.88 14.60 -8.03
N SER A 49 -4.89 15.48 -7.93
CA SER A 49 -4.16 16.04 -9.09
C SER A 49 -3.44 14.96 -9.89
N TYR A 50 -2.81 13.99 -9.22
CA TYR A 50 -2.24 12.82 -9.91
C TYR A 50 -3.31 12.02 -10.65
N TYR A 51 -4.44 11.73 -9.99
CA TYR A 51 -5.56 11.01 -10.62
C TYR A 51 -6.08 11.77 -11.84
N TYR A 52 -6.19 13.10 -11.74
CA TYR A 52 -6.61 13.95 -12.83
C TYR A 52 -5.66 13.87 -14.02
N ASN A 53 -4.37 14.06 -13.78
CA ASN A 53 -3.35 14.01 -14.83
C ASN A 53 -3.28 12.63 -15.50
N LEU A 54 -3.42 11.56 -14.72
CA LEU A 54 -3.50 10.21 -15.25
C LEU A 54 -4.70 10.07 -16.19
N GLY A 55 -5.88 10.52 -15.74
CA GLY A 55 -7.10 10.54 -16.56
C GLY A 55 -6.92 11.26 -17.89
N VAL A 56 -6.23 12.41 -17.90
CA VAL A 56 -5.93 13.20 -19.10
C VAL A 56 -4.96 12.45 -20.02
N ASN A 57 -3.85 11.96 -19.47
CA ASN A 57 -2.74 11.42 -20.27
C ASN A 57 -3.05 10.04 -20.85
N GLU A 58 -3.71 9.19 -20.09
CA GLU A 58 -3.99 7.79 -20.45
C GLU A 58 -5.41 7.62 -21.03
N GLY A 59 -6.17 8.72 -21.18
CA GLY A 59 -7.51 8.70 -21.80
C GLY A 59 -8.59 7.97 -20.98
N ILE A 60 -8.39 7.83 -19.67
CA ILE A 60 -9.23 6.93 -18.84
C ILE A 60 -10.49 7.61 -18.29
N TRP A 61 -10.76 8.86 -18.68
CA TRP A 61 -11.98 9.56 -18.30
C TRP A 61 -13.26 8.82 -18.69
N ASN A 62 -13.18 7.96 -19.72
CA ASN A 62 -14.30 7.22 -20.28
C ASN A 62 -14.35 5.74 -19.84
N GLY A 63 -13.44 5.29 -18.97
CA GLY A 63 -13.17 3.87 -18.70
C GLY A 63 -13.83 3.26 -17.48
N ARG A 64 -15.04 3.68 -17.07
CA ARG A 64 -15.78 2.92 -16.04
C ARG A 64 -16.24 1.59 -16.61
N VAL A 65 -15.46 0.54 -16.39
CA VAL A 65 -15.96 -0.83 -16.56
C VAL A 65 -16.95 -1.14 -15.43
N SER A 66 -17.97 -1.94 -15.72
CA SER A 66 -18.88 -2.39 -14.67
C SER A 66 -18.13 -3.27 -13.66
N LYS A 67 -18.60 -3.32 -12.41
CA LYS A 67 -18.04 -4.21 -11.38
C LYS A 67 -17.98 -5.67 -11.88
N SER A 68 -19.00 -6.10 -12.62
CA SER A 68 -19.06 -7.42 -13.23
C SER A 68 -17.92 -7.63 -14.26
N MET A 69 -17.72 -6.66 -15.16
CA MET A 69 -16.63 -6.73 -16.14
C MET A 69 -15.25 -6.76 -15.47
N ALA A 70 -15.06 -5.98 -14.39
CA ALA A 70 -13.83 -6.00 -13.61
C ALA A 70 -13.57 -7.38 -12.98
N LEU A 71 -14.59 -7.95 -12.31
CA LEU A 71 -14.48 -9.25 -11.66
C LEU A 71 -14.18 -10.38 -12.66
N ILE A 72 -14.89 -10.40 -13.80
CA ILE A 72 -14.73 -11.43 -14.83
C ILE A 72 -13.33 -11.41 -15.46
N ASN A 73 -12.68 -10.24 -15.47
CA ASN A 73 -11.36 -10.06 -16.06
C ASN A 73 -10.26 -9.96 -15.02
N SER A 74 -10.52 -10.17 -13.73
CA SER A 74 -9.50 -10.00 -12.67
C SER A 74 -8.89 -8.59 -12.63
N MET A 75 -9.68 -7.55 -12.94
CA MET A 75 -9.25 -6.14 -12.89
C MET A 75 -9.66 -5.47 -11.57
N CYS A 76 -8.94 -4.41 -11.22
CA CYS A 76 -9.34 -3.51 -10.14
C CYS A 76 -10.65 -2.77 -10.50
N TYR A 77 -11.70 -2.93 -9.68
CA TYR A 77 -13.01 -2.28 -9.89
C TYR A 77 -13.09 -0.87 -9.29
N SER A 78 -12.22 -0.53 -8.33
CA SER A 78 -12.19 0.79 -7.67
C SER A 78 -11.50 1.84 -8.54
N TYR A 79 -10.87 1.40 -9.62
CA TYR A 79 -10.33 2.20 -10.70
C TYR A 79 -11.45 2.81 -11.57
N GLY A 80 -11.27 4.06 -12.03
CA GLY A 80 -12.24 4.76 -12.90
C GLY A 80 -13.25 5.64 -12.14
N ARG A 81 -12.78 6.62 -11.37
CA ARG A 81 -13.65 7.69 -10.86
C ARG A 81 -14.02 8.64 -12.00
N SER A 82 -15.25 9.18 -11.99
CA SER A 82 -15.68 10.13 -13.03
C SER A 82 -14.89 11.43 -12.96
N LYS A 83 -14.63 12.02 -14.13
CA LYS A 83 -13.97 13.33 -14.24
C LYS A 83 -14.61 14.38 -13.34
N ILE A 84 -15.93 14.47 -13.39
CA ILE A 84 -16.73 15.40 -12.58
C ILE A 84 -16.43 15.24 -11.08
N LEU A 85 -16.37 14.00 -10.58
CA LEU A 85 -16.09 13.76 -9.16
C LEU A 85 -14.67 14.20 -8.78
N ILE A 86 -13.69 13.94 -9.65
CA ILE A 86 -12.30 14.33 -9.40
C ILE A 86 -12.14 15.84 -9.43
N GLU A 87 -12.74 16.52 -10.40
CA GLU A 87 -12.73 17.99 -10.50
C GLU A 87 -13.42 18.65 -9.30
N GLN A 88 -14.56 18.11 -8.86
CA GLN A 88 -15.24 18.57 -7.64
C GLN A 88 -14.36 18.38 -6.40
N ARG A 89 -13.69 17.23 -6.25
CA ARG A 89 -12.78 16.97 -5.14
C ARG A 89 -11.60 17.94 -5.15
N HIS A 90 -10.96 18.13 -6.30
CA HIS A 90 -9.85 19.06 -6.46
C HIS A 90 -10.25 20.50 -6.09
N LYS A 91 -11.40 20.99 -6.58
CA LYS A 91 -11.91 22.33 -6.22
C LYS A 91 -12.16 22.47 -4.72
N ASN A 92 -12.70 21.43 -4.07
CA ASN A 92 -12.94 21.44 -2.63
C ASN A 92 -11.64 21.47 -1.83
N PHE A 93 -10.61 20.72 -2.24
CA PHE A 93 -9.30 20.75 -1.59
C PHE A 93 -8.61 22.10 -1.74
N MET A 94 -8.65 22.71 -2.93
CA MET A 94 -8.10 24.05 -3.13
C MET A 94 -8.73 25.09 -2.21
N LYS A 95 -10.07 25.08 -2.05
CA LYS A 95 -10.76 25.96 -1.09
C LYS A 95 -10.35 25.68 0.35
N LYS A 96 -10.26 24.41 0.74
CA LYS A 96 -9.86 24.00 2.09
C LYS A 96 -8.42 24.44 2.40
N LEU A 97 -7.51 24.31 1.45
CA LEU A 97 -6.12 24.74 1.58
C LEU A 97 -6.01 26.25 1.81
N GLN A 98 -6.77 27.05 1.05
CA GLN A 98 -6.83 28.50 1.24
C GLN A 98 -7.34 28.86 2.63
N GLN A 99 -8.43 28.23 3.08
CA GLN A 99 -8.98 28.49 4.42
C GLN A 99 -8.00 28.11 5.53
N LEU A 100 -7.34 26.95 5.42
CA LEU A 100 -6.36 26.50 6.41
C LEU A 100 -5.16 27.44 6.47
N GLN A 101 -4.69 27.96 5.33
CA GLN A 101 -3.60 28.95 5.32
C GLN A 101 -4.01 30.23 6.05
N ILE A 102 -5.21 30.76 5.78
CA ILE A 102 -5.74 31.93 6.49
C ILE A 102 -5.82 31.67 8.00
N ASN A 103 -6.37 30.53 8.40
CA ASN A 103 -6.49 30.17 9.82
C ASN A 103 -5.12 30.07 10.50
N ILE A 104 -4.10 29.55 9.82
CA ILE A 104 -2.73 29.50 10.34
C ILE A 104 -2.19 30.92 10.48
N ASP A 105 -2.31 31.76 9.45
CA ASP A 105 -1.80 33.13 9.48
C ASP A 105 -2.50 33.99 10.56
N GLU A 106 -3.78 33.75 10.82
CA GLU A 106 -4.54 34.37 11.91
C GLU A 106 -4.11 33.83 13.28
N HIS A 107 -3.93 32.51 13.40
CA HIS A 107 -3.47 31.88 14.63
C HIS A 107 -2.09 32.41 15.04
N ILE A 108 -1.16 32.52 14.08
CA ILE A 108 0.19 33.06 14.30
C ILE A 108 0.17 34.46 14.93
N LYS A 109 -0.83 35.29 14.60
CA LYS A 109 -0.97 36.65 15.12
C LYS A 109 -1.52 36.72 16.54
N GLN A 110 -2.07 35.63 17.08
CA GLN A 110 -2.66 35.62 18.42
C GLN A 110 -1.61 35.75 19.53
N ILE A 111 -0.33 35.50 19.21
CA ILE A 111 0.75 35.56 20.18
C ILE A 111 1.89 36.46 19.74
N SER A 112 2.53 37.13 20.70
CA SER A 112 3.66 38.01 20.46
C SER A 112 4.99 37.27 20.60
N LEU A 113 5.22 36.29 19.71
CA LEU A 113 6.55 35.69 19.54
C LEU A 113 7.39 36.53 18.57
N SER A 114 8.71 36.54 18.75
CA SER A 114 9.59 37.12 17.74
C SER A 114 9.49 36.33 16.43
N THR A 115 9.75 36.96 15.29
CA THR A 115 9.71 36.26 13.98
C THR A 115 10.67 35.07 13.95
N ALA A 116 11.84 35.18 14.60
CA ALA A 116 12.81 34.09 14.69
C ALA A 116 12.27 32.90 15.51
N ASP A 117 11.68 33.20 16.67
CA ASP A 117 11.06 32.19 17.54
C ASP A 117 9.89 31.48 16.85
N MET A 118 9.05 32.23 16.13
CA MET A 118 7.94 31.65 15.38
C MET A 118 8.42 30.74 14.24
N ASN A 119 9.47 31.15 13.50
CA ASN A 119 10.07 30.32 12.46
C ASN A 119 10.66 29.02 13.03
N ASN A 120 11.33 29.10 14.18
CA ASN A 120 11.85 27.91 14.86
C ASN A 120 10.73 26.97 15.30
N LEU A 121 9.64 27.50 15.87
CA LEU A 121 8.46 26.71 16.23
C LEU A 121 7.85 26.02 15.01
N MET A 122 7.69 26.75 13.89
CA MET A 122 7.15 26.19 12.64
C MET A 122 8.03 25.06 12.10
N ASN A 123 9.36 25.19 12.16
CA ASN A 123 10.28 24.15 11.75
C ASN A 123 10.15 22.90 12.61
N ILE A 124 10.16 23.05 13.94
CA ILE A 124 9.97 21.93 14.88
C ILE A 124 8.65 21.20 14.63
N ILE A 125 7.55 21.95 14.48
CA ILE A 125 6.24 21.37 14.18
C ILE A 125 6.26 20.63 12.84
N ASN A 126 6.84 21.23 11.80
CA ASN A 126 6.92 20.61 10.48
C ASN A 126 7.77 19.33 10.50
N ASP A 127 8.91 19.32 11.19
CA ASP A 127 9.78 18.14 11.29
C ASP A 127 9.10 17.00 12.06
N PHE A 128 8.43 17.35 13.16
CA PHE A 128 7.64 16.41 13.95
C PHE A 128 6.53 15.79 13.09
N LEU A 129 5.70 16.61 12.44
CA LEU A 129 4.62 16.15 11.58
C LEU A 129 5.16 15.41 10.34
N HIS A 130 6.30 15.82 9.81
CA HIS A 130 6.93 15.14 8.69
C HIS A 130 7.31 13.71 9.08
N THR A 131 7.83 13.51 10.30
CA THR A 131 8.14 12.19 10.82
C THR A 131 6.87 11.37 11.07
N ASP A 132 5.88 11.96 11.76
CA ASP A 132 4.61 11.31 12.11
C ASP A 132 3.81 10.87 10.86
N GLN A 133 3.87 11.65 9.78
CA GLN A 133 3.15 11.37 8.54
C GLN A 133 3.95 10.51 7.54
N TYR A 134 5.13 10.00 7.89
CA TYR A 134 5.98 9.28 6.94
C TYR A 134 5.26 8.11 6.26
N GLU A 135 4.67 7.21 7.05
CA GLU A 135 3.96 6.03 6.53
C GLU A 135 2.81 6.42 5.60
N LEU A 136 2.04 7.43 5.98
CA LEU A 136 0.93 7.93 5.17
C LEU A 136 1.42 8.44 3.81
N ARG A 137 2.55 9.16 3.76
CA ARG A 137 3.13 9.64 2.49
C ARG A 137 3.57 8.48 1.61
N MET A 138 4.29 7.52 2.19
CA MET A 138 4.75 6.32 1.47
C MET A 138 3.57 5.52 0.92
N GLU A 139 2.50 5.35 1.72
CA GLU A 139 1.28 4.67 1.30
C GLU A 139 0.56 5.43 0.15
N LEU A 140 0.51 6.76 0.20
CA LEU A 140 -0.07 7.56 -0.88
C LEU A 140 0.76 7.46 -2.17
N GLU A 141 2.09 7.49 -2.08
CA GLU A 141 2.98 7.28 -3.22
C GLU A 141 2.79 5.89 -3.84
N ARG A 142 2.76 4.86 -3.00
CA ARG A 142 2.45 3.48 -3.43
C ARG A 142 1.10 3.43 -4.14
N ARG A 143 0.06 4.07 -3.59
CA ARG A 143 -1.28 4.13 -4.22
C ARG A 143 -1.28 4.85 -5.58
N ARG A 144 -0.45 5.88 -5.78
CA ARG A 144 -0.29 6.53 -7.09
C ARG A 144 0.30 5.57 -8.11
N ALA A 145 1.37 4.87 -7.74
CA ALA A 145 1.97 3.87 -8.61
C ALA A 145 0.98 2.73 -8.94
N MET A 146 0.24 2.23 -7.94
CA MET A 146 -0.83 1.24 -8.15
C MET A 146 -1.90 1.72 -9.14
N LEU A 147 -2.30 2.99 -9.03
CA LEU A 147 -3.28 3.56 -9.94
C LEU A 147 -2.81 3.55 -11.41
N LYS A 148 -1.51 3.77 -11.65
CA LYS A 148 -0.92 3.67 -13.00
C LYS A 148 -0.98 2.25 -13.55
N PHE A 149 -0.68 1.23 -12.73
CA PHE A 149 -0.82 -0.16 -13.15
C PHE A 149 -2.26 -0.54 -13.44
N ASP A 150 -3.19 -0.09 -12.60
CA ASP A 150 -4.62 -0.31 -12.81
C ASP A 150 -5.10 0.37 -14.11
N ALA A 151 -4.60 1.56 -14.42
CA ALA A 151 -4.87 2.25 -15.68
C ALA A 151 -4.43 1.47 -16.91
N ARG A 152 -3.16 1.05 -16.88
CA ARG A 152 -2.59 0.23 -17.93
C ARG A 152 -3.33 -1.10 -18.07
N ASP A 153 -3.74 -1.74 -16.96
CA ASP A 153 -4.49 -3.00 -16.99
C ASP A 153 -5.84 -2.83 -17.72
N HIS A 154 -6.58 -1.76 -17.43
CA HIS A 154 -7.84 -1.47 -18.13
C HIS A 154 -7.63 -1.23 -19.62
N GLN A 155 -6.59 -0.48 -20.02
CA GLN A 155 -6.27 -0.26 -21.42
C GLN A 155 -5.89 -1.57 -22.13
N LEU A 156 -5.13 -2.45 -21.47
CA LEU A 156 -4.73 -3.75 -22.03
C LEU A 156 -5.93 -4.66 -22.24
N VAL A 157 -6.87 -4.70 -21.30
CA VAL A 157 -8.13 -5.46 -21.45
C VAL A 157 -8.99 -4.88 -22.57
N HIS A 158 -9.15 -3.57 -22.63
CA HIS A 158 -9.89 -2.92 -23.70
C HIS A 158 -9.28 -3.23 -25.07
N THR A 159 -7.95 -3.12 -25.19
CA THR A 159 -7.21 -3.44 -26.41
C THR A 159 -7.42 -4.89 -26.82
N PHE A 160 -7.34 -5.83 -25.87
CA PHE A 160 -7.59 -7.25 -26.11
C PHE A 160 -8.98 -7.50 -26.73
N TYR A 161 -10.03 -6.92 -26.15
CA TYR A 161 -11.40 -7.09 -26.67
C TYR A 161 -11.60 -6.44 -28.04
N ASN A 162 -10.88 -5.35 -28.34
CA ASN A 162 -10.92 -4.70 -29.65
C ASN A 162 -10.29 -5.52 -30.78
N LEU A 163 -9.49 -6.55 -30.46
CA LEU A 163 -8.95 -7.48 -31.45
C LEU A 163 -10.02 -8.44 -32.04
N LYS A 164 -11.28 -8.35 -31.59
CA LYS A 164 -12.38 -9.23 -32.02
C LYS A 164 -12.03 -10.72 -31.82
N THR A 165 -11.50 -11.02 -30.64
CA THR A 165 -11.09 -12.36 -30.19
C THR A 165 -12.23 -13.38 -30.25
N ARG A 166 -11.90 -14.62 -30.57
CA ARG A 166 -12.82 -15.76 -30.53
C ARG A 166 -13.10 -16.20 -29.09
N GLN A 167 -14.22 -16.89 -28.88
CA GLN A 167 -14.63 -17.34 -27.55
C GLN A 167 -13.60 -18.25 -26.85
N THR A 168 -12.91 -19.09 -27.61
CA THR A 168 -11.82 -19.94 -27.10
C THR A 168 -10.63 -19.12 -26.62
N GLU A 169 -10.24 -18.09 -27.37
CA GLU A 169 -9.16 -17.17 -27.02
C GLU A 169 -9.53 -16.36 -25.76
N ILE A 170 -10.78 -15.89 -25.67
CA ILE A 170 -11.31 -15.22 -24.47
C ILE A 170 -11.26 -16.14 -23.25
N HIS A 171 -11.64 -17.40 -23.40
CA HIS A 171 -11.64 -18.37 -22.30
C HIS A 171 -10.22 -18.64 -21.78
N SER A 172 -9.27 -18.91 -22.68
CA SER A 172 -7.87 -19.10 -22.31
C SER A 172 -7.27 -17.84 -21.67
N ALA A 173 -7.53 -16.66 -22.23
CA ALA A 173 -7.07 -15.39 -21.65
C ALA A 173 -7.55 -15.19 -20.21
N LYS A 174 -8.86 -15.37 -19.96
CA LYS A 174 -9.43 -15.27 -18.60
C LYS A 174 -8.83 -16.29 -17.64
N THR A 175 -8.59 -17.51 -18.12
CA THR A 175 -7.99 -18.58 -17.32
C THR A 175 -6.56 -18.24 -16.94
N ILE A 176 -5.77 -17.71 -17.89
CA ILE A 176 -4.41 -17.22 -17.66
C ILE A 176 -4.43 -16.08 -16.65
N TRP A 177 -5.21 -15.03 -16.87
CA TRP A 177 -5.24 -13.86 -15.99
C TRP A 177 -5.68 -14.21 -14.58
N LYS A 178 -6.67 -15.11 -14.42
CA LYS A 178 -7.08 -15.58 -13.09
C LYS A 178 -5.97 -16.37 -12.40
N ALA A 179 -5.30 -17.28 -13.11
CA ALA A 179 -4.19 -18.04 -12.56
C ALA A 179 -3.02 -17.14 -12.14
N VAL A 180 -2.67 -16.13 -12.94
CA VAL A 180 -1.65 -15.13 -12.59
C VAL A 180 -2.07 -14.33 -11.36
N GLN A 181 -3.32 -13.87 -11.28
CA GLN A 181 -3.81 -13.15 -10.10
C GLN A 181 -3.67 -13.99 -8.82
N ASP A 182 -4.09 -15.26 -8.88
CA ASP A 182 -4.06 -16.17 -7.73
C ASP A 182 -2.61 -16.52 -7.33
N GLU A 183 -1.74 -16.77 -8.32
CA GLU A 183 -0.31 -16.97 -8.10
C GLU A 183 0.32 -15.77 -7.37
N GLN A 184 0.06 -14.55 -7.85
CA GLN A 184 0.65 -13.35 -7.26
C GLN A 184 0.12 -13.07 -5.84
N ALA A 185 -1.15 -13.40 -5.56
CA ALA A 185 -1.70 -13.32 -4.21
C ALA A 185 -0.96 -14.26 -3.23
N LEU A 186 -0.72 -15.51 -3.65
CA LEU A 186 0.06 -16.47 -2.86
C LEU A 186 1.52 -16.03 -2.68
N ARG A 187 2.16 -15.53 -3.74
CA ARG A 187 3.55 -15.03 -3.64
C ARG A 187 3.69 -13.86 -2.68
N TYR A 188 2.69 -12.99 -2.63
CA TYR A 188 2.63 -11.91 -1.64
C TYR A 188 2.53 -12.48 -0.21
N GLU A 189 1.63 -13.43 0.04
CA GLU A 189 1.53 -14.08 1.36
C GLU A 189 2.83 -14.79 1.76
N ILE A 190 3.45 -15.53 0.84
CA ILE A 190 4.75 -16.18 1.05
C ILE A 190 5.83 -15.16 1.42
N ALA A 191 5.89 -14.03 0.71
CA ALA A 191 6.87 -12.99 0.96
C ALA A 191 6.74 -12.43 2.38
N LEU A 192 5.52 -12.13 2.83
CA LEU A 192 5.26 -11.66 4.19
C LEU A 192 5.72 -12.68 5.25
N LEU A 193 5.36 -13.96 5.09
CA LEU A 193 5.74 -15.02 6.02
C LEU A 193 7.27 -15.22 6.07
N LYS A 194 7.95 -15.20 4.92
CA LYS A 194 9.42 -15.30 4.85
C LYS A 194 10.11 -14.12 5.52
N THR A 195 9.60 -12.90 5.31
CA THR A 195 10.17 -11.73 5.97
C THR A 195 9.93 -11.78 7.48
N TRP A 196 8.74 -12.19 7.93
CA TRP A 196 8.45 -12.40 9.35
C TRP A 196 9.41 -13.39 10.00
N LEU A 197 9.65 -14.56 9.38
CA LEU A 197 10.62 -15.55 9.87
C LEU A 197 12.05 -15.01 9.95
N SER A 198 12.39 -14.05 9.09
CA SER A 198 13.72 -13.44 9.06
C SER A 198 13.86 -12.35 10.14
N SER A 199 12.79 -11.60 10.40
CA SER A 199 12.77 -10.52 11.40
C SER A 199 12.54 -11.02 12.83
N SER A 200 11.73 -12.07 13.03
CA SER A 200 11.43 -12.62 14.36
C SER A 200 12.69 -13.14 15.08
N LYS A 201 13.69 -13.57 14.30
CA LYS A 201 15.00 -14.05 14.81
C LYS A 201 15.89 -12.94 15.38
N SER A 202 15.58 -11.67 15.14
CA SER A 202 16.42 -10.52 15.54
C SER A 202 15.88 -9.68 16.70
N SER A 203 14.64 -9.92 17.16
CA SER A 203 14.04 -9.14 18.25
C SER A 203 13.43 -10.03 19.32
N SER A 204 14.03 -10.06 20.52
CA SER A 204 13.49 -10.68 21.74
C SER A 204 12.26 -9.95 22.32
N SER A 205 11.74 -8.95 21.61
CA SER A 205 10.55 -8.20 21.97
C SER A 205 9.45 -8.51 20.97
N SER A 206 8.31 -8.94 21.51
CA SER A 206 7.03 -9.13 20.83
C SER A 206 6.84 -8.22 19.61
N LEU A 207 7.11 -8.77 18.42
CA LEU A 207 6.58 -8.26 17.16
C LEU A 207 5.06 -8.37 17.32
N THR A 208 4.44 -7.26 17.71
CA THR A 208 3.00 -7.20 17.94
C THR A 208 2.37 -7.51 16.60
N LEU A 209 1.75 -8.69 16.50
CA LEU A 209 1.15 -9.30 15.30
C LEU A 209 0.06 -8.44 14.62
N CYS A 210 -0.18 -7.22 15.11
CA CYS A 210 -1.29 -6.34 14.79
C CYS A 210 -1.19 -5.64 13.43
N THR A 211 -0.06 -5.72 12.72
CA THR A 211 0.09 -5.06 11.40
C THR A 211 -0.28 -5.95 10.21
N PHE A 212 -0.56 -7.24 10.41
CA PHE A 212 -0.90 -8.17 9.32
C PHE A 212 -2.41 -8.43 9.23
N GLN A 213 -3.18 -7.46 8.75
CA GLN A 213 -4.62 -7.58 8.46
C GLN A 213 -4.94 -8.43 7.20
N ASP A 214 -4.08 -9.37 6.81
CA ASP A 214 -4.36 -10.30 5.72
C ASP A 214 -4.86 -11.66 6.24
N LEU A 215 -5.83 -12.21 5.50
CA LEU A 215 -6.76 -13.27 5.93
C LEU A 215 -6.08 -14.58 6.39
N ALA A 216 -4.85 -14.84 5.95
CA ALA A 216 -4.10 -16.06 6.28
C ALA A 216 -3.47 -16.01 7.68
N LEU A 217 -2.78 -14.90 8.00
CA LEU A 217 -2.19 -14.68 9.33
C LEU A 217 -3.27 -14.43 10.39
N THR A 218 -4.39 -13.82 10.01
CA THR A 218 -5.54 -13.64 10.93
C THR A 218 -6.15 -14.97 11.33
N LYS A 219 -6.27 -15.94 10.42
CA LYS A 219 -6.75 -17.30 10.72
C LYS A 219 -5.76 -18.10 11.55
N ILE A 220 -4.47 -17.99 11.27
CA ILE A 220 -3.41 -18.56 12.12
C ILE A 220 -3.53 -17.94 13.51
N ASN A 221 -3.64 -16.62 13.62
CA ASN A 221 -3.81 -15.92 14.89
C ASN A 221 -5.10 -16.30 15.63
N ASP A 222 -6.25 -16.44 14.96
CA ASP A 222 -7.51 -16.88 15.59
C ASP A 222 -7.39 -18.32 16.11
N ILE A 223 -6.78 -19.22 15.33
CA ILE A 223 -6.48 -20.58 15.78
C ILE A 223 -5.62 -20.52 17.05
N PHE A 224 -4.59 -19.67 17.11
CA PHE A 224 -3.67 -19.62 18.25
C PHE A 224 -4.19 -18.85 19.47
N THR A 225 -4.91 -17.76 19.25
CA THR A 225 -5.53 -16.95 20.32
C THR A 225 -6.64 -17.74 21.01
N HIS A 226 -7.33 -18.62 20.29
CA HIS A 226 -8.41 -19.45 20.85
C HIS A 226 -7.98 -20.86 21.28
N LEU A 227 -6.92 -21.47 20.73
CA LEU A 227 -6.48 -22.83 21.12
C LEU A 227 -5.34 -22.87 22.15
N ILE A 228 -4.53 -21.82 22.32
CA ILE A 228 -3.30 -21.91 23.12
C ILE A 228 -3.16 -20.83 24.21
N PHE A 229 -3.76 -19.65 24.05
CA PHE A 229 -3.54 -18.52 24.97
C PHE A 229 -4.78 -18.15 25.79
N ASP A 230 -5.10 -18.99 26.77
CA ASP A 230 -5.71 -18.45 27.97
C ASP A 230 -4.67 -17.49 28.58
N LYS A 231 -5.01 -16.20 28.71
CA LYS A 231 -4.12 -15.10 29.16
C LYS A 231 -3.38 -15.39 30.49
N GLN A 232 -3.76 -16.44 31.21
CA GLN A 232 -3.16 -16.89 32.47
C GLN A 232 -1.89 -17.74 32.30
N LEU A 233 -1.62 -18.34 31.12
CA LEU A 233 -0.44 -19.19 30.90
C LEU A 233 0.84 -18.42 30.55
N SER A 234 0.72 -17.23 29.95
CA SER A 234 1.88 -16.42 29.54
C SER A 234 2.69 -15.85 30.71
N SER A 235 2.08 -15.68 31.88
CA SER A 235 2.78 -15.18 33.08
C SER A 235 3.56 -16.25 33.85
N THR A 236 3.40 -17.54 33.49
CA THR A 236 3.98 -18.68 34.20
C THR A 236 4.76 -19.65 33.30
N ALA A 237 4.85 -19.37 32.00
CA ALA A 237 5.59 -20.21 31.06
C ALA A 237 7.09 -20.22 31.36
N THR A 238 7.65 -21.41 31.52
CA THR A 238 9.10 -21.60 31.65
C THR A 238 9.80 -21.30 30.32
N ASN A 239 11.07 -20.88 30.36
CA ASN A 239 11.88 -20.58 29.17
C ASN A 239 11.91 -21.75 28.14
N HIS A 240 11.72 -22.99 28.59
CA HIS A 240 11.62 -24.17 27.72
C HIS A 240 10.27 -24.25 26.98
N GLN A 241 9.17 -23.88 27.63
CA GLN A 241 7.84 -23.87 27.00
C GLN A 241 7.75 -22.78 25.92
N THR A 242 8.30 -21.59 26.18
CA THR A 242 8.39 -20.52 25.18
C THR A 242 9.17 -20.96 23.95
N LYS A 243 10.36 -21.56 24.13
CA LYS A 243 11.16 -22.09 23.00
C LYS A 243 10.44 -23.17 22.19
N SER A 244 9.67 -24.05 22.85
CA SER A 244 8.90 -25.09 22.16
C SER A 244 7.75 -24.51 21.35
N ILE A 245 7.09 -23.45 21.85
CA ILE A 245 6.03 -22.74 21.15
C ILE A 245 6.61 -22.00 19.94
N ASP A 246 7.73 -21.31 20.11
CA ASP A 246 8.41 -20.60 19.03
C ASP A 246 8.84 -21.55 17.90
N GLN A 247 9.44 -22.69 18.24
CA GLN A 247 9.82 -23.71 17.25
C GLN A 247 8.60 -24.27 16.50
N PHE A 248 7.50 -24.56 17.22
CA PHE A 248 6.27 -25.05 16.61
C PHE A 248 5.65 -24.02 15.64
N MET A 249 5.69 -22.72 16.01
CA MET A 249 5.24 -21.63 15.15
C MET A 249 6.10 -21.52 13.89
N GLU A 250 7.43 -21.61 14.02
CA GLU A 250 8.33 -21.64 12.87
C GLU A 250 8.01 -22.81 11.94
N ASP A 251 7.80 -24.02 12.49
CA ASP A 251 7.50 -25.22 11.70
C ASP A 251 6.18 -25.10 10.91
N ILE A 252 5.13 -24.56 11.54
CA ILE A 252 3.84 -24.31 10.87
C ILE A 252 3.97 -23.29 9.75
N ILE A 253 4.69 -22.20 9.99
CA ILE A 253 4.88 -21.15 8.99
C ILE A 253 5.70 -21.70 7.82
N MET A 254 6.78 -22.44 8.10
CA MET A 254 7.57 -23.11 7.07
C MET A 254 6.74 -24.11 6.24
N LYS A 255 5.88 -24.89 6.90
CA LYS A 255 4.98 -25.82 6.20
C LYS A 255 3.94 -25.08 5.34
N THR A 256 3.42 -23.96 5.83
CA THR A 256 2.48 -23.10 5.11
C THR A 256 3.12 -22.51 3.87
N ILE A 257 4.35 -21.97 4.00
CA ILE A 257 5.15 -21.47 2.88
C ILE A 257 5.34 -22.56 1.82
N SER A 258 5.84 -23.73 2.22
CA SER A 258 6.10 -24.84 1.28
C SER A 258 4.83 -25.30 0.54
N THR A 259 3.69 -25.33 1.24
CA THR A 259 2.39 -25.68 0.65
C THR A 259 1.95 -24.60 -0.36
N ALA A 260 2.05 -23.33 0.02
CA ALA A 260 1.69 -22.21 -0.85
C ALA A 260 2.59 -22.13 -2.10
N GLU A 261 3.89 -22.43 -1.98
CA GLU A 261 4.84 -22.51 -3.10
C GLU A 261 4.43 -23.60 -4.09
N THR A 262 4.06 -24.78 -3.60
CA THR A 262 3.55 -25.88 -4.45
C THR A 262 2.27 -25.47 -5.20
N ILE A 263 1.36 -24.76 -4.53
CA ILE A 263 0.14 -24.26 -5.18
C ILE A 263 0.47 -23.18 -6.22
N ALA A 264 1.43 -22.29 -5.94
CA ALA A 264 1.88 -21.28 -6.89
C ALA A 264 2.46 -21.91 -8.17
N GLU A 265 3.26 -22.98 -8.04
CA GLU A 265 3.78 -23.74 -9.18
C GLU A 265 2.68 -24.36 -10.03
N ASN A 266 1.60 -24.86 -9.41
CA ASN A 266 0.44 -25.36 -10.14
C ASN A 266 -0.23 -24.27 -10.99
N TYR A 267 -0.28 -23.02 -10.51
CA TYR A 267 -0.79 -21.89 -11.31
C TYR A 267 0.13 -21.56 -12.48
N VAL A 268 1.44 -21.59 -12.29
CA VAL A 268 2.42 -21.42 -13.38
C VAL A 268 2.21 -22.48 -14.46
N GLN A 269 2.08 -23.76 -14.06
CA GLN A 269 1.82 -24.84 -15.00
C GLN A 269 0.50 -24.66 -15.74
N LYS A 270 -0.55 -24.20 -15.06
CA LYS A 270 -1.85 -23.89 -15.66
C LYS A 270 -1.75 -22.80 -16.73
N VAL A 271 -0.99 -21.73 -16.47
CA VAL A 271 -0.71 -20.68 -17.46
C VAL A 271 0.01 -21.25 -18.68
N ASN A 272 1.06 -22.04 -18.48
CA ASN A 272 1.83 -22.65 -19.56
C ASN A 272 0.97 -23.57 -20.43
N ASN A 273 0.11 -24.38 -19.81
CA ASN A 273 -0.82 -25.26 -20.52
C ASN A 273 -1.79 -24.46 -21.40
N GLU A 274 -2.35 -23.34 -20.90
CA GLU A 274 -3.25 -22.49 -21.69
C GLU A 274 -2.52 -21.76 -22.82
N LYS A 275 -1.29 -21.29 -22.60
CA LYS A 275 -0.45 -20.72 -23.67
C LYS A 275 -0.17 -21.73 -24.78
N GLN A 276 0.11 -22.98 -24.41
CA GLN A 276 0.31 -24.05 -25.39
C GLN A 276 -0.97 -24.33 -26.19
N LYS A 277 -2.14 -24.34 -25.57
CA LYS A 277 -3.43 -24.46 -26.27
C LYS A 277 -3.65 -23.33 -27.29
N LEU A 278 -3.29 -22.09 -26.93
CA LEU A 278 -3.37 -20.95 -27.84
C LEU A 278 -2.44 -21.11 -29.05
N SER A 279 -1.23 -21.64 -28.84
CA SER A 279 -0.28 -21.92 -29.92
C SER A 279 -0.75 -23.04 -30.85
N ASN A 280 -1.21 -24.16 -30.30
CA ASN A 280 -1.68 -25.30 -31.11
C ASN A 280 -2.93 -24.97 -31.93
N ASN A 281 -3.75 -24.01 -31.46
CA ASN A 281 -4.90 -23.54 -32.22
C ASN A 281 -4.50 -22.67 -33.41
N GLN A 282 -3.35 -21.99 -33.38
CA GLN A 282 -2.87 -21.15 -34.49
C GLN A 282 -2.54 -21.97 -35.74
N GLU A 283 -1.93 -23.15 -35.55
CA GLU A 283 -1.57 -24.07 -36.64
C GLU A 283 -2.80 -24.56 -37.43
N LYS A 284 -3.99 -24.48 -36.85
CA LYS A 284 -5.24 -24.93 -37.47
C LYS A 284 -5.93 -23.88 -38.35
N PHE A 285 -5.50 -22.61 -38.36
CA PHE A 285 -6.26 -21.54 -39.03
C PHE A 285 -5.41 -20.63 -39.95
N LYS A 286 -5.87 -20.45 -41.19
CA LYS A 286 -5.24 -19.65 -42.27
C LYS A 286 -5.15 -18.12 -42.05
N LYS A 287 -5.48 -17.58 -40.87
CA LYS A 287 -5.38 -16.13 -40.56
C LYS A 287 -4.36 -15.88 -39.43
N PRO A 288 -3.05 -15.83 -39.74
CA PRO A 288 -1.98 -15.69 -38.75
C PRO A 288 -1.91 -14.35 -37.98
N PRO A 289 -2.07 -13.15 -38.59
CA PRO A 289 -1.69 -11.90 -37.90
C PRO A 289 -2.59 -11.53 -36.72
N THR A 290 -3.85 -11.98 -36.70
CA THR A 290 -4.77 -11.72 -35.60
C THR A 290 -4.46 -12.58 -34.37
N VAL A 291 -3.98 -13.82 -34.56
CA VAL A 291 -3.68 -14.73 -33.44
C VAL A 291 -2.41 -14.29 -32.70
N ASP A 292 -1.40 -13.83 -33.43
CA ASP A 292 -0.17 -13.27 -32.81
C ASP A 292 -0.48 -12.03 -31.98
N SER A 293 -1.34 -11.14 -32.51
CA SER A 293 -1.79 -9.94 -31.79
C SER A 293 -2.51 -10.28 -30.48
N VAL A 294 -3.31 -11.36 -30.47
CA VAL A 294 -4.03 -11.84 -29.28
C VAL A 294 -3.06 -12.38 -28.23
N LYS A 295 -2.06 -13.17 -28.64
CA LYS A 295 -1.03 -13.68 -27.70
C LYS A 295 -0.24 -12.54 -27.07
N ILE A 296 0.23 -11.60 -27.90
CA ILE A 296 0.95 -10.41 -27.44
C ILE A 296 0.11 -9.61 -26.45
N ALA A 297 -1.20 -9.44 -26.71
CA ALA A 297 -2.08 -8.75 -25.78
C ALA A 297 -2.22 -9.48 -24.42
N ILE A 298 -2.33 -10.81 -24.43
CA ILE A 298 -2.37 -11.63 -23.21
C ILE A 298 -1.06 -11.52 -22.42
N GLU A 299 0.08 -11.59 -23.12
CA GLU A 299 1.43 -11.52 -22.52
C GLU A 299 1.72 -10.14 -21.94
N ASN A 300 1.40 -9.07 -22.67
CA ASN A 300 1.56 -7.70 -22.17
C ASN A 300 0.76 -7.47 -20.89
N ARG A 301 -0.45 -8.03 -20.81
CA ARG A 301 -1.26 -7.96 -19.60
C ARG A 301 -0.68 -8.79 -18.46
N GLN A 302 -0.24 -10.02 -18.74
CA GLN A 302 0.43 -10.85 -17.74
C GLN A 302 1.65 -10.12 -17.14
N LEU A 303 2.48 -9.51 -17.99
CA LEU A 303 3.65 -8.75 -17.57
C LEU A 303 3.26 -7.58 -16.65
N ASN A 304 2.24 -6.80 -17.02
CA ASN A 304 1.71 -5.72 -16.17
C ASN A 304 1.19 -6.23 -14.81
N MET A 305 0.53 -7.40 -14.77
CA MET A 305 0.04 -8.01 -13.52
C MET A 305 1.19 -8.43 -12.60
N VAL A 306 2.26 -9.00 -13.17
CA VAL A 306 3.45 -9.42 -12.42
C VAL A 306 4.23 -8.20 -11.91
N GLU A 307 4.49 -7.21 -12.76
CA GLU A 307 5.15 -5.95 -12.37
C GLU A 307 4.39 -5.24 -11.23
N ARG A 308 3.05 -5.17 -11.35
CA ARG A 308 2.19 -4.59 -10.32
C ARG A 308 2.32 -5.32 -8.99
N ALA A 309 2.32 -6.66 -9.01
CA ALA A 309 2.43 -7.47 -7.81
C ALA A 309 3.81 -7.35 -7.14
N GLN A 310 4.89 -7.43 -7.93
CA GLN A 310 6.26 -7.26 -7.45
C GLN A 310 6.46 -5.89 -6.81
N TYR A 311 6.07 -4.82 -7.50
CA TYR A 311 6.15 -3.47 -6.94
C TYR A 311 5.35 -3.38 -5.63
N ASN A 312 4.14 -3.94 -5.59
CA ASN A 312 3.32 -3.89 -4.38
C ASN A 312 3.99 -4.59 -3.19
N ILE A 313 4.54 -5.78 -3.40
CA ILE A 313 5.31 -6.53 -2.40
C ILE A 313 6.50 -5.68 -1.91
N GLU A 314 7.31 -5.17 -2.84
CA GLU A 314 8.51 -4.37 -2.49
C GLU A 314 8.18 -3.14 -1.64
N GLN A 315 7.12 -2.41 -2.00
CA GLN A 315 6.75 -1.20 -1.25
C GLN A 315 6.19 -1.55 0.14
N ILE A 316 5.36 -2.59 0.24
CA ILE A 316 4.80 -3.02 1.53
C ILE A 316 5.92 -3.50 2.46
N LEU A 317 6.85 -4.32 1.94
CA LEU A 317 7.98 -4.80 2.73
C LEU A 317 8.91 -3.64 3.15
N LYS A 318 9.13 -2.64 2.28
CA LYS A 318 9.87 -1.43 2.65
C LYS A 318 9.19 -0.69 3.80
N THR A 319 7.88 -0.45 3.73
CA THR A 319 7.16 0.26 4.80
C THR A 319 7.16 -0.52 6.11
N ILE A 320 6.86 -1.83 6.08
CA ILE A 320 6.74 -2.64 7.31
C ILE A 320 8.10 -2.85 8.00
N PHE A 321 9.20 -2.98 7.24
CA PHE A 321 10.49 -3.40 7.79
C PHE A 321 11.58 -2.32 7.80
N GLN A 322 11.29 -1.07 7.40
CA GLN A 322 12.22 0.06 7.53
C GLN A 322 12.44 0.52 8.98
N GLU A 323 11.58 0.13 9.94
CA GLU A 323 11.76 0.48 11.37
C GLU A 323 13.06 -0.07 11.99
N ASN A 324 13.71 -1.05 11.36
CA ASN A 324 14.98 -1.61 11.83
C ASN A 324 16.23 -0.79 11.46
N ILE A 325 16.09 0.27 10.66
CA ILE A 325 17.23 1.10 10.21
C ILE A 325 17.28 2.45 10.92
N ILE A 326 16.12 3.04 11.24
CA ILE A 326 16.04 4.40 11.81
C ILE A 326 16.37 4.42 13.32
N THR A 327 16.31 3.28 14.01
CA THR A 327 16.67 3.16 15.44
C THR A 327 18.17 2.97 15.70
N LYS A 328 19.04 3.08 14.67
CA LYS A 328 20.51 2.89 14.79
C LYS A 328 21.37 4.09 14.38
N THR A 329 20.79 5.29 14.31
CA THR A 329 21.51 6.56 14.18
C THR A 329 21.02 7.51 15.25
#